data_AF-A0A944GAF7-F1
#
_entry.id   AF-A0A944GAF7-F1
#
_cell.length_a   1.000
_cell.length_b   1.000
_cell.length_c   1.000
_cell.angle_alpha   90.00
_cell.angle_beta   90.00
_cell.angle_gamma   90.00
#
_symmetry.space_group_name_H-M   'P 1'
#
loop_
_entity.id
_entity.type
_entity.pdbx_description
1 polymer ?
#
loop_
_entity_poly.entity_id
_entity_poly.type
_entity_poly.pdbx_seq_one_letter_code
_entity_poly.pdbx_strand_id
1 'polypeptide(L)'
;MPKRKYEEWDFVARVKAIKKAGLKESASPNREIENKEETVPSLEARLDKIFEITERKETNAGNMLFFVMYDIEDNRVRNLVSKYLVKKGCTRIQKSIFLADLSSEKYEQIRNDLTEVQAAYENLDSILVVPISTDYLKSMKIIGKNISVDVITKSKNTLFF
;
A
#
# COMPACT_ATOMS: atom_id res chain seq x y z
N MET A 1 -24.86 15.32 8.05
CA MET A 1 -24.26 14.32 8.95
C MET A 1 -25.03 14.35 10.27
N PRO A 2 -25.45 13.20 10.83
CA PRO A 2 -26.15 13.21 12.12
C PRO A 2 -25.17 13.61 13.23
N LYS A 3 -25.54 14.60 14.06
CA LYS A 3 -24.73 15.00 15.22
C LYS A 3 -24.62 13.81 16.18
N ARG A 4 -23.40 13.46 16.60
CA ARG A 4 -23.18 12.45 17.66
C ARG A 4 -23.97 12.89 18.90
N LYS A 5 -24.91 12.03 19.35
CA LYS A 5 -25.61 12.24 20.62
C LYS A 5 -24.58 12.18 21.74
N TYR A 6 -24.52 13.23 22.56
CA TYR A 6 -23.72 13.20 23.79
C TYR A 6 -24.44 12.27 24.76
N GLU A 7 -23.80 11.15 25.13
CA GLU A 7 -24.23 10.37 26.28
C GLU A 7 -24.02 11.22 27.54
N GLU A 8 -25.08 11.41 28.32
CA GLU A 8 -24.98 12.05 29.63
C GLU A 8 -24.30 11.07 30.58
N TRP A 9 -23.05 11.35 30.93
CA TRP A 9 -22.31 10.51 31.86
C TRP A 9 -22.85 10.70 33.27
N ASP A 10 -23.21 9.60 33.92
CA ASP A 10 -23.47 9.53 35.35
C ASP A 10 -22.28 10.10 36.14
N PHE A 11 -22.57 10.81 37.23
CA PHE A 11 -21.59 11.52 38.05
C PHE A 11 -20.49 10.58 38.55
N VAL A 12 -20.86 9.36 38.95
CA VAL A 12 -19.92 8.34 39.43
C VAL A 12 -19.00 7.86 38.30
N ALA A 13 -19.51 7.72 37.08
CA ALA A 13 -18.71 7.36 35.91
C ALA A 13 -17.69 8.44 35.57
N ARG A 14 -18.06 9.72 35.68
CA ARG A 14 -17.13 10.86 35.52
C ARG A 14 -16.00 10.82 36.54
N VAL A 15 -16.31 10.62 37.82
CA VAL A 15 -15.30 10.58 38.89
C VAL A 15 -14.34 9.40 38.70
N LYS A 16 -14.85 8.22 38.29
CA LYS A 16 -13.99 7.06 37.97
C LYS A 16 -13.08 7.33 36.78
N ALA A 17 -13.58 8.01 35.74
CA ALA A 17 -12.77 8.39 34.58
C ALA A 17 -11.67 9.39 34.94
N ILE A 18 -11.97 10.39 35.77
CA ILE A 18 -10.99 11.36 36.29
C ILE A 18 -9.90 10.64 37.10
N LYS A 19 -10.28 9.69 37.95
CA LYS A 19 -9.32 8.87 38.70
C LYS A 19 -8.45 8.00 37.78
N LYS A 20 -9.04 7.40 36.73
CA LYS A 20 -8.35 6.56 35.74
C LYS A 20 -7.42 7.38 34.83
N ALA A 21 -7.72 8.66 34.62
CA ALA A 21 -6.93 9.56 33.78
C ALA A 21 -5.59 10.00 34.42
N GLY A 22 -5.28 9.57 35.64
CA GLY A 22 -3.96 9.82 36.25
C GLY A 22 -3.66 11.30 36.55
N LEU A 23 -4.69 12.15 36.62
CA LEU A 23 -4.58 13.61 36.81
C LEU A 23 -3.87 14.06 38.11
N LYS A 24 -3.54 13.13 39.01
CA LYS A 24 -2.68 13.43 40.16
C LYS A 24 -1.21 13.63 39.77
N GLU A 25 -0.78 13.15 38.60
CA GLU A 25 0.61 13.24 38.14
C GLU A 25 0.82 14.21 36.97
N SER A 26 -0.24 14.91 36.51
CA SER A 26 -0.07 15.95 35.48
C SER A 26 0.73 17.11 36.05
N ALA A 27 1.95 17.32 35.54
CA ALA A 27 2.80 18.44 35.91
C ALA A 27 2.09 19.77 35.66
N SER A 28 2.33 20.77 36.52
CA SER A 28 1.81 22.11 36.26
C SER A 28 2.39 22.67 34.95
N PRO A 29 1.63 23.47 34.18
CA PRO A 29 2.13 24.04 32.93
C PRO A 29 3.41 24.88 33.07
N ASN A 30 3.68 25.39 34.28
CA ASN A 30 4.82 26.25 34.61
C ASN A 30 5.81 25.59 35.59
N ARG A 31 5.93 24.26 35.58
CA ARG A 31 6.95 23.60 36.41
C ARG A 31 8.35 23.94 35.88
N GLU A 32 9.21 24.48 36.74
CA GLU A 32 10.64 24.52 36.47
C GLU A 32 11.17 23.08 36.41
N ILE A 33 11.68 22.70 35.24
CA ILE A 33 12.31 21.41 35.02
C ILE A 33 13.71 21.51 35.61
N GLU A 34 13.85 21.24 36.90
CA GLU A 34 15.17 21.03 37.51
C GLU A 34 15.83 19.83 36.83
N ASN A 35 16.88 20.10 36.05
CA ASN A 35 17.87 19.14 35.57
C ASN A 35 17.30 17.83 35.04
N LYS A 36 16.40 17.92 34.06
CA LYS A 36 16.48 16.97 32.95
C LYS A 36 17.23 17.69 31.86
N GLU A 37 18.52 17.43 31.76
CA GLU A 37 19.10 17.32 30.43
C GLU A 37 18.18 16.34 29.69
N GLU A 38 17.19 16.86 28.96
CA GLU A 38 16.70 16.16 27.79
C GLU A 38 17.94 16.06 26.92
N THR A 39 18.72 15.00 27.15
CA THR A 39 19.88 14.64 26.38
C THR A 39 19.35 14.47 24.98
N VAL A 40 19.41 15.56 24.23
CA VAL A 40 18.99 15.59 22.84
C VAL A 40 19.78 14.44 22.23
N PRO A 41 19.11 13.40 21.70
CA PRO A 41 19.82 12.23 21.23
C PRO A 41 20.88 12.68 20.23
N SER A 42 21.99 11.94 20.15
CA SER A 42 23.05 12.28 19.19
C SER A 42 22.47 12.48 17.79
N LEU A 43 23.15 13.28 16.98
CA LEU A 43 22.73 13.52 15.60
C LEU A 43 22.46 12.18 14.88
N GLU A 44 23.31 11.18 15.13
CA GLU A 44 23.15 9.80 14.63
C GLU A 44 21.83 9.17 15.09
N ALA A 45 21.53 9.14 16.40
CA ALA A 45 20.29 8.57 16.91
C ALA A 45 19.02 9.30 16.41
N ARG A 46 19.14 10.59 16.08
CA ARG A 46 18.07 11.39 15.47
C ARG A 46 17.92 11.09 13.98
N LEU A 47 19.04 10.96 13.29
CA LEU A 47 19.06 10.51 11.90
C LEU A 47 18.46 9.12 11.81
N ASP A 48 18.84 8.18 12.67
CA ASP A 48 18.28 6.82 12.72
C ASP A 48 16.77 6.84 12.94
N LYS A 49 16.24 7.68 13.84
CA LYS A 49 14.77 7.84 14.00
C LYS A 49 14.10 8.44 12.77
N ILE A 50 14.73 9.43 12.13
CA ILE A 50 14.20 10.04 10.91
C ILE A 50 14.21 9.02 9.77
N PHE A 51 15.30 8.26 9.64
CA PHE A 51 15.44 7.15 8.70
C PHE A 51 14.48 6.02 9.04
N GLU A 52 14.22 5.66 10.29
CA GLU A 52 13.17 4.69 10.66
C GLU A 52 11.77 5.16 10.25
N ILE A 53 11.51 6.47 10.24
CA ILE A 53 10.23 7.04 9.78
C ILE A 53 10.14 7.04 8.25
N THR A 54 11.24 7.31 7.55
CA THR A 54 11.28 7.41 6.07
C THR A 54 11.59 6.09 5.38
N GLU A 55 12.27 5.17 6.05
CA GLU A 55 12.69 3.84 5.61
C GLU A 55 11.83 2.71 6.19
N ARG A 56 10.59 2.98 6.63
CA ARG A 56 9.51 1.96 6.59
C ARG A 56 9.16 1.63 5.14
N LYS A 57 10.17 1.18 4.41
CA LYS A 57 10.05 0.51 3.15
C LYS A 57 9.59 -0.90 3.53
N GLU A 58 8.30 -1.08 3.74
CA GLU A 58 7.67 -2.38 3.49
C GLU A 58 7.72 -2.64 1.97
N THR A 59 8.91 -2.64 1.37
CA THR A 59 9.14 -3.51 0.24
C THR A 59 8.97 -4.89 0.83
N ASN A 60 7.84 -5.53 0.52
CA ASN A 60 7.66 -6.95 0.77
C ASN A 60 8.85 -7.66 0.09
N ALA A 61 9.89 -8.01 0.86
CA ALA A 61 11.15 -8.51 0.33
C ALA A 61 10.99 -9.83 -0.46
N GLY A 62 9.84 -10.49 -0.35
CA GLY A 62 9.45 -11.68 -1.10
C GLY A 62 8.48 -11.46 -2.26
N ASN A 63 8.14 -10.21 -2.59
CA ASN A 63 7.27 -9.92 -3.71
C ASN A 63 8.03 -9.73 -5.02
N MET A 64 7.40 -10.18 -6.09
CA MET A 64 7.84 -10.11 -7.46
C MET A 64 6.96 -9.12 -8.21
N LEU A 65 7.63 -8.23 -8.94
CA LEU A 65 7.00 -7.24 -9.77
C LEU A 65 6.92 -7.78 -11.21
N PHE A 66 5.73 -7.75 -11.80
CA PHE A 66 5.55 -8.24 -13.16
C PHE A 66 4.41 -7.53 -13.89
N PHE A 67 4.56 -7.47 -15.20
CA PHE A 67 3.52 -7.04 -16.12
C PHE A 67 2.73 -8.23 -16.65
N VAL A 68 1.43 -8.06 -16.79
CA VAL A 68 0.56 -8.93 -17.60
C VAL A 68 0.01 -8.09 -18.73
N MET A 69 0.41 -8.40 -19.94
CA MET A 69 -0.08 -7.78 -21.17
C MET A 69 -0.80 -8.84 -21.99
N TYR A 70 -1.87 -8.46 -22.67
CA TYR A 70 -2.55 -9.39 -23.55
C TYR A 70 -3.05 -8.71 -24.81
N ASP A 71 -3.15 -9.49 -25.87
CA ASP A 71 -3.94 -9.16 -27.05
C ASP A 71 -4.98 -10.27 -27.20
N ILE A 72 -6.18 -9.98 -26.71
CA ILE A 72 -7.33 -10.88 -26.73
C ILE A 72 -8.37 -10.23 -27.62
N GLU A 73 -8.87 -10.91 -28.65
CA GLU A 73 -9.86 -10.35 -29.57
C GLU A 73 -11.27 -10.32 -28.95
N ASP A 74 -11.69 -11.43 -28.34
CA ASP A 74 -13.03 -11.57 -27.76
C ASP A 74 -13.23 -10.67 -26.53
N ASN A 75 -14.21 -9.76 -26.63
CA ASN A 75 -14.58 -8.86 -25.55
C ASN A 75 -15.03 -9.58 -24.27
N ARG A 76 -15.65 -10.75 -24.37
CA ARG A 76 -16.14 -11.53 -23.22
C ARG A 76 -14.96 -12.10 -22.44
N VAL A 77 -14.04 -12.76 -23.13
CA VAL A 77 -12.80 -13.30 -22.54
C VAL A 77 -11.97 -12.18 -21.94
N ARG A 78 -11.78 -11.08 -22.68
CA ARG A 78 -11.03 -9.92 -22.19
C ARG A 78 -11.58 -9.38 -20.88
N ASN A 79 -12.91 -9.27 -20.77
CA ASN A 79 -13.57 -8.81 -19.55
C ASN A 79 -13.43 -9.82 -18.40
N LEU A 80 -13.48 -11.12 -18.69
CA LEU A 80 -13.28 -12.18 -17.70
C LEU A 80 -11.86 -12.13 -17.13
N VAL A 81 -10.85 -12.12 -18.00
CA VAL A 81 -9.43 -12.04 -17.63
C VAL A 81 -9.15 -10.74 -16.85
N SER A 82 -9.68 -9.61 -17.32
CA SER A 82 -9.53 -8.33 -16.61
C SER A 82 -10.10 -8.38 -15.19
N LYS A 83 -11.29 -8.97 -14.99
CA LYS A 83 -11.89 -9.09 -13.65
C LYS A 83 -11.10 -10.03 -12.75
N TYR A 84 -10.62 -11.13 -13.31
CA TYR A 84 -9.77 -12.09 -12.62
C TYR A 84 -8.47 -11.44 -12.13
N LEU A 85 -7.75 -10.72 -12.99
CA LEU A 85 -6.49 -10.05 -12.66
C LEU A 85 -6.69 -9.01 -11.55
N VAL A 86 -7.72 -8.18 -11.64
CA VAL A 86 -8.06 -7.21 -10.59
C VAL A 86 -8.36 -7.91 -9.26
N LYS A 87 -9.13 -9.01 -9.28
CA LYS A 87 -9.45 -9.78 -8.07
C LYS A 87 -8.21 -10.41 -7.41
N LYS A 88 -7.20 -10.80 -8.20
CA LYS A 88 -5.94 -11.36 -7.70
C LYS A 88 -4.98 -10.30 -7.13
N GLY A 89 -5.28 -9.01 -7.33
CA GLY A 89 -4.47 -7.90 -6.84
C GLY A 89 -3.60 -7.24 -7.90
N CYS A 90 -3.79 -7.54 -9.18
CA CYS A 90 -3.13 -6.83 -10.27
C CYS A 90 -3.81 -5.48 -10.50
N THR A 91 -3.03 -4.42 -10.64
CA THR A 91 -3.53 -3.08 -10.94
C THR A 91 -3.55 -2.83 -12.44
N ARG A 92 -4.66 -2.33 -12.95
CA ARG A 92 -4.79 -2.00 -14.37
C ARG A 92 -4.09 -0.67 -14.70
N ILE A 93 -3.14 -0.73 -15.62
CA ILE A 93 -2.35 0.44 -16.09
C ILE A 93 -2.90 0.98 -17.41
N GLN A 94 -3.22 0.08 -18.35
CA GLN A 94 -3.85 0.40 -19.63
C GLN A 94 -4.94 -0.62 -19.95
N LYS A 95 -5.63 -0.45 -21.09
CA LYS A 95 -6.75 -1.32 -21.49
C LYS A 95 -6.35 -2.81 -21.48
N SER A 96 -5.13 -3.13 -21.91
CA SER A 96 -4.64 -4.51 -21.99
C SER A 96 -3.32 -4.72 -21.26
N ILE A 97 -3.01 -3.88 -20.26
CA ILE A 97 -1.76 -3.95 -19.49
C ILE A 97 -2.07 -3.81 -18.00
N PHE A 98 -1.56 -4.76 -17.22
CA PHE A 98 -1.68 -4.83 -15.78
C PHE A 98 -0.30 -4.92 -15.14
N LEU A 99 -0.14 -4.29 -13.98
CA LEU A 99 1.06 -4.35 -13.17
C LEU A 99 0.71 -4.99 -11.82
N ALA A 100 1.53 -5.90 -11.36
CA ALA A 100 1.35 -6.60 -10.10
C ALA A 100 2.64 -6.58 -9.27
N ASP A 101 2.48 -6.37 -7.97
CA ASP A 101 3.50 -6.53 -6.93
C ASP A 101 2.97 -7.59 -5.96
N LEU A 102 3.30 -8.86 -6.20
CA LEU A 102 2.71 -10.02 -5.52
C LEU A 102 3.78 -11.06 -5.18
N SER A 103 3.51 -11.95 -4.23
CA SER A 103 4.42 -13.05 -3.91
C SER A 103 4.65 -14.00 -5.11
N SER A 104 5.79 -14.70 -5.11
CA SER A 104 6.13 -15.70 -6.14
C SER A 104 5.04 -16.77 -6.31
N GLU A 105 4.41 -17.22 -5.21
CA GLU A 105 3.30 -18.18 -5.25
C GLU A 105 2.10 -17.64 -6.06
N LYS A 106 1.73 -16.38 -5.84
CA LYS A 106 0.63 -15.76 -6.59
C LYS A 106 0.99 -15.53 -8.04
N TYR A 107 2.26 -15.22 -8.33
CA TYR A 107 2.77 -15.11 -9.69
C TYR A 107 2.58 -16.43 -10.46
N GLU A 108 3.06 -17.55 -9.91
CA GLU A 108 2.91 -18.85 -10.56
C GLU A 108 1.44 -19.27 -10.68
N GLN A 109 0.60 -18.99 -9.69
CA GLN A 109 -0.84 -19.20 -9.80
C GLN A 109 -1.46 -18.42 -10.97
N ILE A 110 -1.15 -17.12 -11.10
CA ILE A 110 -1.68 -16.30 -12.19
C ILE A 110 -1.18 -16.81 -13.54
N ARG A 111 0.09 -17.19 -13.63
CA ARG A 111 0.67 -17.75 -14.85
C ARG A 111 -0.03 -19.04 -15.27
N ASN A 112 -0.27 -19.95 -14.32
CA ASN A 112 -0.96 -21.22 -14.60
C ASN A 112 -2.42 -20.99 -14.98
N ASP A 113 -3.15 -20.17 -14.21
CA ASP A 113 -4.55 -19.84 -14.48
C ASP A 113 -4.71 -19.20 -15.88
N LEU A 114 -3.80 -18.30 -16.28
CA LEU A 114 -3.82 -17.68 -17.62
C LEU A 114 -3.47 -18.69 -18.73
N THR A 115 -2.58 -19.65 -18.46
CA THR A 115 -2.25 -20.72 -19.41
C THR A 115 -3.43 -21.66 -19.65
N GLU A 116 -4.18 -21.98 -18.60
CA GLU A 116 -5.41 -22.77 -18.71
C GLU A 116 -6.51 -22.03 -19.48
N VAL A 117 -6.70 -20.73 -19.22
CA VAL A 117 -7.64 -19.89 -19.99
C VAL A 117 -7.28 -19.87 -21.47
N GLN A 118 -5.99 -19.77 -21.78
CA GLN A 118 -5.50 -19.79 -23.16
C GLN A 118 -5.77 -21.14 -23.84
N ALA A 119 -5.49 -22.25 -23.15
CA ALA A 119 -5.72 -23.59 -23.67
C ALA A 119 -7.21 -23.88 -23.93
N ALA A 120 -8.11 -23.27 -23.16
CA ALA A 120 -9.55 -23.41 -23.34
C ALA A 120 -10.10 -22.67 -24.58
N TYR A 121 -9.35 -21.72 -25.15
CA TYR A 121 -9.84 -20.78 -26.18
C TYR A 121 -9.00 -20.81 -27.46
N GLU A 122 -8.92 -21.99 -28.11
CA GLU A 122 -8.28 -22.23 -29.43
C GLU A 122 -6.84 -21.68 -29.64
N ASN A 123 -6.20 -21.15 -28.59
CA ASN A 123 -4.87 -20.56 -28.53
C ASN A 123 -4.58 -19.41 -29.53
N LEU A 124 -5.58 -18.65 -29.97
CA LEU A 124 -5.38 -17.57 -30.94
C LEU A 124 -4.88 -16.26 -30.31
N ASP A 125 -5.22 -16.02 -29.05
CA ASP A 125 -4.87 -14.79 -28.34
C ASP A 125 -3.41 -14.82 -27.83
N SER A 126 -2.80 -13.67 -27.55
CA SER A 126 -1.45 -13.63 -26.98
C SER A 126 -1.45 -13.04 -25.57
N ILE A 127 -0.79 -13.70 -24.63
CA ILE A 127 -0.64 -13.23 -23.25
C ILE A 127 0.84 -13.25 -22.89
N LEU A 128 1.35 -12.09 -22.45
CA LEU A 128 2.73 -11.87 -22.05
C LEU A 128 2.76 -11.59 -20.55
N VAL A 129 3.48 -12.44 -19.82
CA VAL A 129 3.77 -12.23 -18.40
C VAL A 129 5.26 -11.93 -18.28
N VAL A 130 5.59 -10.68 -17.94
CA VAL A 130 6.98 -10.19 -17.96
C VAL A 130 7.40 -9.79 -16.54
N PRO A 131 8.29 -10.56 -15.90
CA PRO A 131 8.87 -10.16 -14.64
C PRO A 131 9.88 -9.04 -14.86
N ILE A 132 9.84 -8.04 -13.98
CA ILE A 132 10.73 -6.88 -14.06
C ILE A 132 11.25 -6.51 -12.68
N SER A 133 12.44 -5.94 -12.62
CA SER A 133 12.94 -5.38 -11.36
C SER A 133 12.30 -4.02 -11.08
N THR A 134 12.36 -3.61 -9.82
CA THR A 134 11.89 -2.29 -9.38
C THR A 134 12.62 -1.13 -10.07
N ASP A 135 13.89 -1.33 -10.45
CA ASP A 135 14.73 -0.29 -11.03
C ASP A 135 14.34 0.01 -12.48
N TYR A 136 14.00 -1.04 -13.25
CA TYR A 136 13.45 -0.87 -14.59
C TYR A 136 12.06 -0.22 -14.56
N LEU A 137 11.23 -0.52 -13.56
CA LEU A 137 9.94 0.14 -13.44
C LEU A 137 10.06 1.63 -13.14
N LYS A 138 10.99 2.02 -12.25
CA LYS A 138 11.23 3.44 -11.93
C LYS A 138 11.79 4.25 -13.08
N SER A 139 12.58 3.61 -13.95
CA SER A 139 13.12 4.25 -15.16
C SER A 139 12.13 4.27 -16.33
N MET A 140 10.96 3.63 -16.18
CA MET A 140 9.90 3.64 -17.19
C MET A 140 9.42 5.07 -17.46
N LYS A 141 9.47 5.49 -18.72
CA LYS A 141 8.96 6.78 -19.16
C LYS A 141 7.54 6.61 -19.70
N ILE A 142 6.59 7.33 -19.13
CA ILE A 142 5.21 7.39 -19.61
C ILE A 142 5.06 8.62 -20.48
N ILE A 143 4.64 8.43 -21.73
CA ILE A 143 4.34 9.51 -22.67
C ILE A 143 2.82 9.61 -22.79
N GLY A 144 2.25 10.79 -22.58
CA GLY A 144 0.81 11.03 -22.66
C GLY A 144 0.14 11.20 -21.29
N LYS A 145 -1.09 10.66 -21.14
CA LYS A 145 -1.88 10.83 -19.91
C LYS A 145 -1.16 10.19 -18.72
N ASN A 146 -1.05 10.93 -17.61
CA ASN A 146 -0.40 10.46 -16.39
C ASN A 146 -1.04 9.16 -15.89
N ILE A 147 -0.21 8.12 -15.81
CA ILE A 147 -0.53 6.86 -15.13
C ILE A 147 0.23 6.92 -13.81
N SER A 148 -0.48 6.86 -12.69
CA SER A 148 0.12 6.90 -11.34
C SER A 148 0.69 5.53 -10.94
N VAL A 149 1.78 5.13 -11.60
CA VAL A 149 2.54 3.90 -11.29
C VAL A 149 3.17 3.95 -9.89
N ASP A 150 3.43 5.17 -9.40
CA ASP A 150 3.93 5.43 -8.04
C ASP A 150 3.03 4.90 -6.93
N VAL A 151 1.71 4.90 -7.15
CA VAL A 151 0.74 4.38 -6.16
C VAL A 151 0.88 2.86 -6.03
N ILE A 152 1.25 2.19 -7.11
CA ILE A 152 1.30 0.72 -7.20
C ILE A 152 2.60 0.19 -6.61
N THR A 153 3.71 0.88 -6.89
CA THR A 153 5.02 0.58 -6.30
C THR A 153 5.16 1.06 -4.86
N LYS A 154 4.11 1.68 -4.30
CA LYS A 154 4.13 2.37 -3.00
C LYS A 154 5.34 3.28 -2.84
N SER A 155 5.79 3.90 -3.94
CA SER A 155 6.97 4.77 -3.92
C SER A 155 6.73 6.06 -3.14
N LYS A 156 5.45 6.41 -2.89
CA LYS A 156 5.02 7.56 -2.10
C LYS A 156 4.23 7.11 -0.88
N ASN A 157 4.65 7.56 0.28
CA ASN A 157 4.09 7.16 1.59
C ASN A 157 2.82 7.96 1.97
N THR A 158 2.51 9.02 1.23
CA THR A 158 1.38 9.91 1.52
C THR A 158 0.66 10.28 0.23
N LEU A 159 -0.64 9.98 0.19
CA LEU A 159 -1.54 10.35 -0.90
C LEU A 159 -2.53 11.39 -0.35
N PHE A 160 -2.65 12.51 -1.05
CA PHE A 160 -3.70 13.50 -0.80
C PHE A 160 -4.79 13.30 -1.86
N PHE A 161 -6.04 13.21 -1.41
CA PHE A 161 -7.22 13.01 -2.25
C PHE A 161 -8.05 14.29 -2.28
#